data_AF-A0A0M3IDJ6-F1
#
_entry.id   AF-A0A0M3IDJ6-F1
#
_cell.length_a   1.000
_cell.length_b   1.000
_cell.length_c   1.000
_cell.angle_alpha   90.00
_cell.angle_beta   90.00
_cell.angle_gamma   90.00
#
_symmetry.space_group_name_H-M   'P 1'
#
loop_
_entity.id
_entity.type
_entity.pdbx_description
1 polymer ?
#
loop_
_entity_poly.entity_id
_entity_poly.type
_entity_poly.pdbx_seq_one_letter_code
_entity_poly.pdbx_strand_id
1 'polypeptide(L)'
;MGDSSTAKQMNVVIPMEEGEPLGAVPNDKLIVVKVQAGTLAEGKLMVGDQILKVNDQAIHDTNHFFQLLRYAPPAANLLIVRDEKRAEELAARVNIPAERAKYITRRDGFCYLMMRIDWKPGGPKLGLGIKHYQNRVLVSRCDPNSLASQQLQIGDHMIDIDGTPVTDKDVCRQLLLKSLQKQRFVTSVIERPDTMEAKHWVQSALAASAAQAPSVAMNSDVREIAARERAKLKNNPAQPKKGILGKSSGARRVNIMDSKHDEFVIASDNEGKNLRHVRK
;
A
#
# COMPACT_ATOMS: atom_id res chain seq x y z
N MET A 1 -24.83 -14.30 -23.30
CA MET A 1 -23.69 -15.20 -23.57
C MET A 1 -23.02 -15.44 -22.24
N GLY A 2 -23.15 -16.66 -21.70
CA GLY A 2 -22.76 -16.99 -20.34
C GLY A 2 -21.25 -16.99 -20.16
N ASP A 3 -20.77 -16.23 -19.18
CA ASP A 3 -19.43 -16.41 -18.62
C ASP A 3 -19.36 -17.82 -18.03
N SER A 4 -18.63 -18.74 -18.67
CA SER A 4 -18.33 -20.02 -18.02
C SER A 4 -17.29 -19.72 -16.94
N SER A 5 -17.72 -19.68 -15.67
CA SER A 5 -16.76 -19.58 -14.56
C SER A 5 -16.01 -20.90 -14.48
N THR A 6 -14.70 -20.87 -14.71
CA THR A 6 -13.76 -21.99 -14.49
C THR A 6 -13.47 -22.18 -13.00
N ALA A 7 -14.48 -22.00 -12.15
CA ALA A 7 -14.40 -22.20 -10.72
C ALA A 7 -14.30 -23.71 -10.43
N LYS A 8 -13.12 -24.17 -10.00
CA LYS A 8 -12.89 -25.57 -9.62
C LYS A 8 -12.95 -25.69 -8.11
N GLN A 9 -13.81 -26.58 -7.61
CA GLN A 9 -13.78 -26.99 -6.21
C GLN A 9 -12.67 -28.03 -6.01
N MET A 10 -11.89 -27.87 -4.95
CA MET A 10 -10.86 -28.82 -4.57
C MET A 10 -10.69 -28.89 -3.07
N ASN A 11 -10.28 -30.06 -2.59
CA ASN A 11 -9.90 -30.26 -1.19
C ASN A 11 -8.40 -30.08 -1.05
N VAL A 12 -7.99 -29.25 -0.10
CA VAL A 12 -6.59 -29.00 0.24
C VAL A 12 -6.36 -29.45 1.67
N VAL A 13 -5.49 -30.45 1.84
CA VAL A 13 -5.12 -30.97 3.17
C VAL A 13 -3.82 -30.31 3.62
N ILE A 14 -3.89 -29.64 4.76
CA ILE A 14 -2.78 -28.92 5.37
C ILE A 14 -2.47 -29.58 6.72
N PRO A 15 -1.33 -30.27 6.88
CA PRO A 15 -0.92 -30.77 8.18
C PRO A 15 -0.68 -29.56 9.09
N MET A 16 -1.21 -29.62 10.31
CA MET A 16 -1.13 -28.53 11.29
C MET A 16 -0.72 -29.10 12.64
N GLU A 17 0.28 -28.48 13.26
CA GLU A 17 0.65 -28.74 14.64
C GLU A 17 -0.11 -27.79 15.59
N GLU A 18 -0.23 -28.19 16.85
CA GLU A 18 -0.94 -27.40 17.85
C GLU A 18 -0.22 -26.06 18.09
N GLY A 19 -0.92 -24.96 17.76
CA GLY A 19 -0.39 -23.60 17.93
C GLY A 19 0.27 -22.99 16.69
N GLU A 20 0.48 -23.73 15.60
CA GLU A 20 1.00 -23.14 14.36
C GLU A 20 -0.08 -22.38 13.58
N PRO A 21 0.17 -21.11 13.20
CA PRO A 21 -0.76 -20.36 12.39
C PRO A 21 -0.74 -20.85 10.94
N LEU A 22 -1.91 -21.00 10.33
CA LEU A 22 -2.03 -21.33 8.91
C LEU A 22 -1.31 -20.31 8.02
N GLY A 23 -1.35 -19.02 8.38
CA GLY A 23 -0.70 -17.93 7.64
C GLY A 23 -1.44 -17.45 6.38
N ALA A 24 -2.67 -17.92 6.16
CA ALA A 24 -3.61 -17.36 5.19
C ALA A 24 -4.55 -16.37 5.87
N VAL A 25 -4.70 -15.18 5.29
CA VAL A 25 -5.64 -14.15 5.78
C VAL A 25 -6.81 -14.07 4.80
N PRO A 26 -8.00 -14.56 5.17
CA PRO A 26 -9.22 -14.37 4.39
C PRO A 26 -9.88 -13.01 4.68
N ASN A 27 -10.66 -12.51 3.71
CA ASN A 27 -11.56 -11.36 3.90
C ASN A 27 -12.95 -11.79 4.43
N ASP A 28 -13.88 -10.84 4.58
CA ASP A 28 -15.26 -11.08 5.05
C ASP A 28 -16.05 -12.08 4.19
N LYS A 29 -15.62 -12.35 2.96
CA LYS A 29 -16.22 -13.34 2.05
C LYS A 29 -15.49 -14.68 2.05
N LEU A 30 -14.59 -14.89 3.02
CA LEU A 30 -13.73 -16.07 3.15
C LEU A 30 -12.81 -16.30 1.95
N ILE A 31 -12.44 -15.23 1.24
CA ILE A 31 -11.49 -15.28 0.12
C ILE A 31 -10.11 -14.94 0.65
N VAL A 32 -9.13 -15.80 0.41
CA VAL A 32 -7.73 -15.59 0.77
C VAL A 32 -7.20 -14.37 0.04
N VAL A 33 -6.90 -13.29 0.78
CA VAL A 33 -6.34 -12.04 0.22
C VAL A 33 -4.83 -11.99 0.33
N LYS A 34 -4.26 -12.71 1.30
CA LYS A 34 -2.82 -12.74 1.56
C LYS A 34 -2.41 -14.09 2.11
N VAL A 35 -1.29 -14.59 1.62
CA VAL A 35 -0.57 -15.75 2.15
C VAL A 35 0.78 -15.28 2.65
N GLN A 36 1.12 -15.61 3.89
CA GLN A 36 2.40 -15.24 4.50
C GLN A 36 3.49 -16.23 4.06
N ALA A 37 4.64 -15.72 3.64
CA ALA A 37 5.80 -16.55 3.32
C ALA A 37 6.35 -17.22 4.59
N GLY A 38 6.80 -18.46 4.48
CA GLY A 38 7.28 -19.30 5.60
C GLY A 38 6.18 -19.92 6.46
N THR A 39 4.92 -19.93 6.01
CA THR A 39 3.79 -20.50 6.77
C THR A 39 3.17 -21.71 6.06
N LEU A 40 2.34 -22.49 6.76
CA LEU A 40 1.71 -23.71 6.24
C LEU A 40 0.82 -23.49 5.00
N ALA A 41 0.28 -22.29 4.85
CA ALA A 41 -0.50 -21.90 3.68
C ALA A 41 0.36 -21.70 2.42
N GLU A 42 1.65 -21.45 2.56
CA GLU A 42 2.55 -21.22 1.44
C GLU A 42 2.62 -22.46 0.53
N GLY A 43 2.40 -22.26 -0.78
CA GLY A 43 2.36 -23.33 -1.78
C GLY A 43 1.07 -24.15 -1.80
N LYS A 44 0.25 -24.13 -0.73
CA LYS A 44 -1.03 -24.87 -0.66
C LYS A 44 -2.23 -24.00 -1.01
N LEU A 45 -2.30 -22.81 -0.43
CA LEU A 45 -3.34 -21.82 -0.69
C LEU A 45 -2.78 -20.71 -1.58
N MET A 46 -3.65 -20.18 -2.43
CA MET A 46 -3.35 -19.07 -3.33
C MET A 46 -4.26 -17.88 -3.03
N VAL A 47 -3.78 -16.68 -3.34
CA VAL A 47 -4.60 -15.47 -3.28
C VAL A 47 -5.77 -15.63 -4.27
N GLY A 48 -7.00 -15.44 -3.78
CA GLY A 48 -8.22 -15.66 -4.54
C GLY A 48 -8.95 -16.96 -4.22
N ASP A 49 -8.33 -17.89 -3.49
CA ASP A 49 -9.01 -19.11 -3.04
C ASP A 49 -10.15 -18.75 -2.08
N GLN A 50 -11.37 -19.22 -2.37
CA GLN A 50 -12.52 -19.05 -1.48
C GLN A 50 -12.70 -20.29 -0.62
N ILE A 51 -12.63 -20.14 0.70
CA ILE A 51 -12.77 -21.24 1.65
C ILE A 51 -14.26 -21.45 1.96
N LEU A 52 -14.75 -22.67 1.77
CA LEU A 52 -16.14 -23.05 2.04
C LEU A 52 -16.28 -23.87 3.32
N LYS A 53 -15.36 -24.82 3.56
CA LYS A 53 -15.41 -25.72 4.71
C LYS A 53 -14.03 -25.97 5.31
N VAL A 54 -14.01 -26.24 6.61
CA VAL A 54 -12.85 -26.80 7.35
C VAL A 54 -13.31 -28.10 7.98
N ASN A 55 -12.61 -29.21 7.73
CA ASN A 55 -12.90 -30.54 8.32
C ASN A 55 -14.38 -30.91 8.23
N ASP A 56 -14.94 -30.78 7.01
CA ASP A 56 -16.35 -31.02 6.67
C ASP A 56 -17.40 -30.07 7.30
N GLN A 57 -16.97 -29.13 8.15
CA GLN A 57 -17.82 -28.10 8.73
C GLN A 57 -17.90 -26.86 7.83
N ALA A 58 -19.11 -26.38 7.58
CA ALA A 58 -19.34 -25.17 6.81
C ALA A 58 -18.97 -23.92 7.61
N ILE A 59 -18.28 -22.99 6.95
CA ILE A 59 -17.83 -21.74 7.55
C ILE A 59 -18.86 -20.65 7.23
N HIS A 60 -19.13 -19.78 8.20
CA HIS A 60 -20.09 -18.68 8.03
C HIS A 60 -19.38 -17.32 8.03
N ASP A 61 -18.38 -17.15 8.89
CA ASP A 61 -17.62 -15.92 9.05
C ASP A 61 -16.13 -16.21 9.32
N THR A 62 -15.33 -15.14 9.30
CA THR A 62 -13.88 -15.21 9.55
C THR A 62 -13.57 -15.69 10.97
N ASN A 63 -14.37 -15.34 11.97
CA ASN A 63 -14.15 -15.82 13.34
C ASN A 63 -14.41 -17.32 13.47
N HIS A 64 -15.50 -17.84 12.88
CA HIS A 64 -15.76 -19.27 12.86
C HIS A 64 -14.65 -20.02 12.13
N PHE A 65 -14.12 -19.47 11.03
CA PHE A 65 -12.96 -20.05 10.35
C PHE A 65 -11.75 -20.24 11.29
N PHE A 66 -11.36 -19.19 12.02
CA PHE A 66 -10.23 -19.29 12.96
C PHE A 66 -10.51 -20.20 14.15
N GLN A 67 -11.77 -20.27 14.62
CA GLN A 67 -12.17 -21.22 15.65
C GLN A 67 -12.03 -22.67 15.17
N LEU A 68 -12.51 -22.99 13.96
CA LEU A 68 -12.41 -24.33 13.39
C LEU A 68 -10.95 -24.74 13.14
N LEU A 69 -10.11 -23.82 12.66
CA LEU A 69 -8.69 -24.07 12.50
C LEU A 69 -7.99 -24.42 13.81
N ARG A 70 -8.42 -23.84 14.94
CA ARG A 70 -7.82 -24.13 16.25
C ARG A 70 -8.03 -25.58 16.71
N TYR A 71 -9.12 -26.21 16.27
CA TYR A 71 -9.44 -27.61 16.56
C TYR A 71 -9.14 -28.55 15.37
N ALA A 72 -8.51 -28.04 14.31
CA ALA A 72 -8.15 -28.81 13.14
C ALA A 72 -6.91 -29.71 13.28
N PRO A 73 -5.94 -29.50 14.19
CA PRO A 73 -4.81 -30.43 14.35
C PRO A 73 -5.30 -31.87 14.54
N PRO A 74 -4.67 -32.87 13.89
CA PRO A 74 -3.36 -32.83 13.23
C PRO A 74 -3.38 -32.38 11.75
N ALA A 75 -4.54 -32.15 11.13
CA ALA A 75 -4.64 -31.69 9.74
C ALA A 75 -5.94 -30.94 9.45
N ALA A 76 -5.83 -29.78 8.80
CA ALA A 76 -6.97 -29.05 8.25
C ALA A 76 -7.26 -29.50 6.81
N ASN A 77 -8.42 -30.11 6.61
CA ASN A 77 -9.01 -30.39 5.31
C ASN A 77 -9.89 -29.20 4.89
N LEU A 78 -9.41 -28.39 3.95
CA LEU A 78 -10.10 -27.21 3.46
C LEU A 78 -10.77 -27.51 2.13
N LEU A 79 -12.10 -27.36 2.07
CA LEU A 79 -12.80 -27.31 0.79
C LEU A 79 -12.73 -25.88 0.27
N ILE A 80 -12.03 -25.70 -0.85
CA ILE A 80 -11.85 -24.40 -1.48
C ILE A 80 -12.44 -24.36 -2.89
N VAL A 81 -12.79 -23.15 -3.33
CA VAL A 81 -13.08 -22.83 -4.73
C VAL A 81 -11.95 -21.98 -5.27
N ARG A 82 -11.28 -22.49 -6.29
CA ARG A 82 -10.26 -21.75 -7.03
C ARG A 82 -10.85 -21.29 -8.36
N ASP A 83 -10.94 -19.97 -8.52
CA ASP A 83 -11.31 -19.32 -9.78
C ASP A 83 -10.11 -18.51 -10.26
N GLU A 84 -9.49 -18.95 -11.35
CA GLU A 84 -8.26 -18.36 -11.89
C GLU A 84 -8.46 -16.89 -12.30
N LYS A 85 -9.61 -16.54 -12.88
CA LYS A 85 -9.93 -15.14 -13.22
C LYS A 85 -10.03 -14.29 -11.96
N ARG A 86 -10.72 -14.80 -10.94
CA ARG A 86 -10.91 -14.09 -9.67
C ARG A 86 -9.60 -13.94 -8.89
N ALA A 87 -8.75 -14.96 -8.93
CA ALA A 87 -7.42 -14.95 -8.34
C ALA A 87 -6.52 -13.91 -9.02
N GLU A 88 -6.51 -13.86 -10.36
CA GLU A 88 -5.75 -12.87 -11.12
C GLU A 88 -6.23 -11.44 -10.84
N GLU A 89 -7.55 -11.21 -10.81
CA GLU A 89 -8.12 -9.91 -10.45
C GLU A 89 -7.75 -9.48 -9.03
N LEU A 90 -7.79 -10.39 -8.05
CA LEU A 90 -7.47 -10.09 -6.66
C LEU A 90 -5.97 -9.85 -6.48
N ALA A 91 -5.13 -10.65 -7.14
CA ALA A 91 -3.69 -10.45 -7.16
C ALA A 91 -3.31 -9.10 -7.80
N ALA A 92 -3.97 -8.72 -8.90
CA ALA A 92 -3.77 -7.42 -9.53
C ALA A 92 -4.22 -6.25 -8.63
N ARG A 93 -5.26 -6.44 -7.81
CA ARG A 93 -5.69 -5.45 -6.81
C ARG A 93 -4.70 -5.31 -5.66
N VAL A 94 -4.02 -6.37 -5.25
CA VAL A 94 -3.09 -6.33 -4.10
C VAL A 94 -1.67 -5.95 -4.54
N ASN A 95 -1.28 -6.28 -5.78
CA ASN A 95 0.05 -6.01 -6.30
C ASN A 95 0.16 -4.58 -6.86
N ILE A 96 0.68 -3.66 -6.04
CA ILE A 96 0.90 -2.28 -6.45
C ILE A 96 2.28 -2.15 -7.12
N PRO A 97 2.37 -1.64 -8.36
CA PRO A 97 3.65 -1.43 -9.03
C PRO A 97 4.60 -0.54 -8.21
N ALA A 98 5.91 -0.85 -8.23
CA ALA A 98 6.93 -0.13 -7.47
C ALA A 98 6.92 1.40 -7.73
N GLU A 99 6.67 1.80 -8.97
CA GLU A 99 6.55 3.20 -9.38
C GLU A 99 5.40 3.95 -8.69
N ARG A 100 4.34 3.26 -8.30
CA ARG A 100 3.20 3.84 -7.58
C ARG A 100 3.36 3.67 -6.06
N ALA A 101 4.03 2.60 -5.64
CA ALA A 101 4.32 2.33 -4.24
C ALA A 101 5.13 3.46 -3.57
N LYS A 102 5.93 4.21 -4.33
CA LYS A 102 6.67 5.38 -3.83
C LYS A 102 5.79 6.52 -3.29
N TYR A 103 4.52 6.58 -3.71
CA TYR A 103 3.55 7.56 -3.21
C TYR A 103 2.81 7.08 -1.96
N ILE A 104 2.99 5.82 -1.56
CA ILE A 104 2.29 5.24 -0.42
C ILE A 104 3.07 5.52 0.86
N THR A 105 2.43 6.26 1.78
CA THR A 105 2.89 6.35 3.16
C THR A 105 2.15 5.29 3.97
N ARG A 106 2.75 4.11 4.14
CA ARG A 106 2.10 2.99 4.84
C ARG A 106 1.80 3.35 6.28
N ARG A 107 0.54 3.18 6.68
CA ARG A 107 0.05 3.42 8.03
C ARG A 107 -0.56 2.15 8.60
N ASP A 108 -0.40 1.97 9.90
CA ASP A 108 -1.06 0.89 10.61
C ASP A 108 -2.58 1.05 10.53
N GLY A 109 -3.26 -0.08 10.36
CA GLY A 109 -4.71 -0.12 10.26
C GLY A 109 -5.31 0.30 8.93
N PHE A 110 -4.49 0.51 7.90
CA PHE A 110 -4.92 0.76 6.53
C PHE A 110 -4.36 -0.30 5.57
N CYS A 111 -5.18 -0.69 4.58
CA CYS A 111 -4.77 -1.54 3.47
C CYS A 111 -4.69 -0.75 2.17
N TYR A 112 -3.78 -1.14 1.28
CA TYR A 112 -3.55 -0.45 0.01
C TYR A 112 -3.89 -1.38 -1.13
N LEU A 113 -4.68 -0.90 -2.08
CA LEU A 113 -5.19 -1.69 -3.19
C LEU A 113 -5.10 -0.88 -4.49
N MET A 114 -4.83 -1.56 -5.59
CA MET A 114 -5.07 -1.07 -6.94
C MET A 114 -6.54 -1.20 -7.29
N MET A 115 -7.18 -0.10 -7.69
CA MET A 115 -8.49 -0.11 -8.31
C MET A 115 -8.36 0.16 -9.80
N ARG A 116 -9.29 -0.40 -10.58
CA ARG A 116 -9.53 -0.07 -11.99
C ARG A 116 -11.01 0.18 -12.21
N ILE A 117 -11.34 1.30 -12.85
CA ILE A 117 -12.70 1.67 -13.24
C ILE A 117 -12.72 1.78 -14.77
N ASP A 118 -13.55 0.98 -15.42
CA ASP A 118 -13.76 1.02 -16.87
C ASP A 118 -15.05 1.78 -17.17
N TRP A 119 -14.94 2.85 -17.94
CA TRP A 119 -16.06 3.69 -18.38
C TRP A 119 -16.48 3.32 -19.80
N LYS A 120 -17.77 3.05 -19.97
CA LYS A 120 -18.36 2.71 -21.28
C LYS A 120 -19.36 3.81 -21.68
N PRO A 121 -19.32 4.30 -22.94
CA PRO A 121 -20.35 5.20 -23.46
C PRO A 121 -21.75 4.57 -23.31
N GLY A 122 -22.72 5.32 -22.76
CA GLY A 122 -24.06 4.79 -22.47
C GLY A 122 -24.14 3.82 -21.29
N GLY A 123 -23.03 3.59 -20.58
CA GLY A 123 -22.99 2.78 -19.37
C GLY A 123 -23.42 3.56 -18.11
N PRO A 124 -23.30 2.92 -16.93
CA PRO A 124 -23.60 3.56 -15.65
C PRO A 124 -22.76 4.82 -15.43
N LYS A 125 -23.35 5.81 -14.74
CA LYS A 125 -22.61 7.01 -14.32
C LYS A 125 -21.45 6.62 -13.38
N LEU A 126 -20.41 7.46 -13.36
CA LEU A 126 -19.29 7.28 -12.42
C LEU A 126 -19.79 7.27 -10.97
N GLY A 127 -20.68 8.21 -10.61
CA GLY A 127 -21.38 8.23 -9.32
C GLY A 127 -20.48 8.41 -8.10
N LEU A 128 -19.38 9.14 -8.25
CA LEU A 128 -18.36 9.34 -7.22
C LEU A 128 -18.49 10.72 -6.57
N GLY A 129 -18.58 10.76 -5.24
CA GLY A 129 -18.38 11.95 -4.41
C GLY A 129 -17.01 11.91 -3.74
N ILE A 130 -16.24 12.99 -3.89
CA ILE A 130 -14.93 13.14 -3.25
C ILE A 130 -14.93 14.35 -2.31
N LYS A 131 -14.17 14.24 -1.22
CA LYS A 131 -13.93 15.29 -0.24
C LYS A 131 -12.43 15.44 -0.02
N HIS A 132 -11.97 16.67 0.08
CA HIS A 132 -10.58 16.96 0.46
C HIS A 132 -10.50 17.19 1.98
N TYR A 133 -9.57 16.52 2.64
CA TYR A 133 -9.28 16.66 4.06
C TYR A 133 -7.79 16.44 4.31
N GLN A 134 -7.08 17.41 4.90
CA GLN A 134 -5.65 17.29 5.26
C GLN A 134 -4.75 16.75 4.13
N ASN A 135 -4.82 17.34 2.93
CA ASN A 135 -4.06 16.91 1.74
C ASN A 135 -4.36 15.47 1.29
N ARG A 136 -5.56 14.98 1.62
CA ARG A 136 -6.07 13.67 1.23
C ARG A 136 -7.40 13.84 0.51
N VAL A 137 -7.60 13.06 -0.54
CA VAL A 137 -8.86 12.98 -1.26
C VAL A 137 -9.57 11.70 -0.82
N LEU A 138 -10.64 11.87 -0.05
CA LEU A 138 -11.46 10.80 0.49
C LEU A 138 -12.72 10.64 -0.34
N VAL A 139 -13.15 9.40 -0.56
CA VAL A 139 -14.46 9.07 -1.14
C VAL A 139 -15.53 9.37 -0.09
N SER A 140 -16.32 10.40 -0.34
CA SER A 140 -17.41 10.80 0.57
C SER A 140 -18.71 10.10 0.28
N ARG A 141 -18.94 9.69 -0.97
CA ARG A 141 -20.22 9.14 -1.41
C ARG A 141 -20.03 8.27 -2.65
N CYS A 142 -20.69 7.12 -2.67
CA CYS A 142 -20.84 6.29 -3.86
C CYS A 142 -22.34 6.17 -4.20
N ASP A 143 -22.73 6.56 -5.41
CA ASP A 143 -24.10 6.38 -5.88
C ASP A 143 -24.42 4.88 -6.04
N PRO A 144 -25.61 4.40 -5.62
CA PRO A 144 -26.05 3.05 -5.94
C PRO A 144 -26.04 2.81 -7.47
N ASN A 145 -25.68 1.60 -7.88
CA ASN A 145 -25.59 1.19 -9.29
C ASN A 145 -24.63 2.04 -10.16
N SER A 146 -23.62 2.65 -9.54
CA SER A 146 -22.58 3.41 -10.25
C SER A 146 -21.27 2.65 -10.36
N LEU A 147 -20.38 3.08 -11.26
CA LEU A 147 -19.04 2.51 -11.39
C LEU A 147 -18.24 2.65 -10.08
N ALA A 148 -18.40 3.77 -9.37
CA ALA A 148 -17.77 3.98 -8.08
C ALA A 148 -18.24 2.96 -7.04
N SER A 149 -19.54 2.66 -6.95
CA SER A 149 -20.06 1.69 -5.96
C SER A 149 -19.56 0.26 -6.17
N GLN A 150 -19.08 -0.08 -7.37
CA GLN A 150 -18.55 -1.42 -7.67
C GLN A 150 -17.09 -1.58 -7.23
N GLN A 151 -16.30 -0.51 -7.28
CA GLN A 151 -14.85 -0.56 -7.10
C GLN A 151 -14.37 0.16 -5.84
N LEU A 152 -15.12 1.16 -5.36
CA LEU A 152 -14.78 2.04 -4.26
C LEU A 152 -15.80 1.94 -3.12
N GLN A 153 -15.33 2.21 -1.92
CA GLN A 153 -16.13 2.30 -0.70
C GLN A 153 -16.04 3.71 -0.12
N ILE A 154 -17.08 4.10 0.62
CA ILE A 154 -17.07 5.36 1.36
C ILE A 154 -15.92 5.30 2.37
N GLY A 155 -15.06 6.32 2.35
CA GLY A 155 -13.89 6.40 3.20
C GLY A 155 -12.58 5.99 2.54
N ASP A 156 -12.62 5.41 1.33
CA ASP A 156 -11.39 5.14 0.58
C ASP A 156 -10.64 6.45 0.31
N HIS A 157 -9.33 6.46 0.52
CA HIS A 157 -8.46 7.57 0.16
C HIS A 157 -7.79 7.28 -1.19
N MET A 158 -7.98 8.17 -2.16
CA MET A 158 -7.30 8.05 -3.46
C MET A 158 -5.94 8.74 -3.40
N ILE A 159 -4.88 7.96 -3.60
CA ILE A 159 -3.49 8.43 -3.53
C ILE A 159 -3.03 9.01 -4.88
N ASP A 160 -3.43 8.35 -5.97
CA ASP A 160 -3.03 8.75 -7.32
C ASP A 160 -4.10 8.42 -8.36
N ILE A 161 -3.97 8.97 -9.57
CA ILE A 161 -4.78 8.66 -10.75
C ILE A 161 -3.82 8.39 -11.91
N ASP A 162 -3.86 7.17 -12.45
CA ASP A 162 -2.98 6.65 -13.50
C ASP A 162 -1.49 6.95 -13.26
N GLY A 163 -1.04 6.76 -12.02
CA GLY A 163 0.35 7.01 -11.61
C GLY A 163 0.69 8.47 -11.33
N THR A 164 -0.27 9.40 -11.44
CA THR A 164 -0.10 10.81 -11.07
C THR A 164 -0.64 11.05 -9.66
N PRO A 165 0.19 11.46 -8.69
CA PRO A 165 -0.26 11.66 -7.32
C PRO A 165 -1.31 12.77 -7.20
N VAL A 166 -2.27 12.57 -6.31
CA VAL A 166 -3.38 13.48 -6.08
C VAL A 166 -3.24 14.14 -4.72
N THR A 167 -3.25 15.47 -4.69
CA THR A 167 -3.14 16.28 -3.46
C THR A 167 -4.49 16.78 -2.98
N ASP A 168 -5.35 17.22 -3.91
CA ASP A 168 -6.62 17.87 -3.62
C ASP A 168 -7.75 17.39 -4.54
N LYS A 169 -8.99 17.75 -4.17
CA LYS A 169 -10.20 17.31 -4.86
C LYS A 169 -10.28 17.81 -6.31
N ASP A 170 -9.68 18.95 -6.63
CA ASP A 170 -9.83 19.59 -7.93
C ASP A 170 -8.84 18.99 -8.93
N VAL A 171 -7.59 18.76 -8.51
CA VAL A 171 -6.60 17.97 -9.25
C VAL A 171 -7.13 16.56 -9.49
N CYS A 172 -7.69 15.91 -8.46
CA CYS A 172 -8.34 14.62 -8.58
C CYS A 172 -9.40 14.59 -9.69
N ARG A 173 -10.35 15.55 -9.64
CA ARG A 173 -11.46 15.63 -10.58
C ARG A 173 -10.95 15.82 -12.02
N GLN A 174 -9.96 16.71 -12.21
CA GLN A 174 -9.39 16.97 -13.52
C GLN A 174 -8.68 15.75 -14.10
N LEU A 175 -7.90 15.03 -13.28
CA LEU A 175 -7.21 13.81 -13.72
C LEU A 175 -8.20 12.71 -14.06
N LEU A 176 -9.22 12.47 -13.22
CA LEU A 176 -10.28 11.50 -13.49
C LEU A 176 -10.99 11.79 -14.83
N LEU A 177 -11.41 13.04 -15.05
CA LEU A 177 -12.08 13.43 -16.29
C LEU A 177 -11.17 13.21 -17.51
N LYS A 178 -9.91 13.64 -17.43
CA LYS A 178 -8.94 13.52 -18.52
C LYS A 178 -8.66 12.06 -18.87
N SER A 179 -8.46 11.21 -17.87
CA SER A 179 -8.19 9.78 -18.05
C SER A 179 -9.38 9.04 -18.64
N LEU A 180 -10.58 9.24 -18.10
CA LEU A 180 -11.80 8.59 -18.57
C LEU A 180 -12.18 9.02 -19.99
N GLN A 181 -11.92 10.28 -20.37
CA GLN A 181 -12.15 10.76 -21.73
C GLN A 181 -11.15 10.16 -22.73
N LYS A 182 -9.87 10.03 -22.35
CA LYS A 182 -8.80 9.58 -23.25
C LYS A 182 -8.73 8.06 -23.39
N GLN A 183 -8.72 7.34 -22.27
CA GLN A 183 -8.42 5.91 -22.22
C GLN A 183 -9.66 5.05 -21.99
N ARG A 184 -10.81 5.66 -21.62
CA ARG A 184 -12.05 4.97 -21.24
C ARG A 184 -11.91 4.07 -20.00
N PHE A 185 -10.76 4.09 -19.32
CA PHE A 185 -10.58 3.49 -18.00
C PHE A 185 -9.68 4.38 -17.15
N VAL A 186 -9.67 4.14 -15.85
CA VAL A 186 -8.79 4.80 -14.91
C VAL A 186 -8.31 3.81 -13.85
N THR A 187 -7.06 3.93 -13.46
CA THR A 187 -6.43 3.13 -12.42
C THR A 187 -5.98 4.01 -11.25
N SER A 188 -6.24 3.60 -10.02
CA SER A 188 -5.89 4.38 -8.83
C SER A 188 -5.36 3.47 -7.73
N VAL A 189 -4.36 3.93 -6.98
CA VAL A 189 -4.01 3.34 -5.69
C VAL A 189 -4.93 3.94 -4.65
N ILE A 190 -5.65 3.06 -3.96
CA ILE A 190 -6.53 3.43 -2.86
C ILE A 190 -5.96 2.95 -1.53
N GLU A 191 -6.12 3.77 -0.51
CA GLU A 191 -5.90 3.44 0.88
C GLU A 191 -7.27 3.24 1.54
N ARG A 192 -7.53 2.05 2.06
CA ARG A 192 -8.81 1.67 2.68
C ARG A 192 -8.61 1.41 4.17
N PRO A 193 -9.47 1.98 5.05
CA PRO A 193 -9.37 1.74 6.48
C PRO A 193 -9.81 0.30 6.82
N ASP A 194 -8.95 -0.42 7.55
CA ASP A 194 -9.19 -1.81 7.94
C ASP A 194 -9.61 -1.90 9.43
N THR A 195 -8.80 -1.29 10.30
CA THR A 195 -9.05 -1.27 11.76
C THR A 195 -10.20 -0.34 12.17
N MET A 196 -10.79 -0.60 13.33
CA MET A 196 -11.85 0.25 13.89
C MET A 196 -11.37 1.70 14.11
N GLU A 197 -10.14 1.89 14.57
CA GLU A 197 -9.54 3.21 14.77
C GLU A 197 -9.43 3.98 13.44
N ALA A 198 -8.93 3.32 12.39
CA ALA A 198 -8.82 3.91 11.05
C ALA A 198 -10.20 4.29 10.49
N LYS A 199 -11.20 3.42 10.66
CA LYS A 199 -12.59 3.69 10.24
C LYS A 199 -13.17 4.90 10.97
N HIS A 200 -12.95 5.00 12.29
CA HIS A 200 -13.41 6.13 13.08
C HIS A 200 -12.72 7.45 12.68
N TRP A 201 -11.41 7.41 12.38
CA TRP A 201 -10.68 8.56 11.86
C TRP A 201 -11.26 9.04 10.52
N VAL A 202 -11.50 8.12 9.59
CA VAL A 202 -12.10 8.43 8.29
C VAL A 202 -13.51 9.01 8.43
N GLN A 203 -14.33 8.44 9.32
CA GLN A 203 -15.67 8.95 9.60
C GLN A 203 -15.62 10.38 10.15
N SER A 204 -14.70 10.66 11.07
CA SER A 204 -14.46 12.00 11.61
C SER A 204 -14.00 12.98 10.54
N ALA A 205 -13.11 12.55 9.64
CA ALA A 205 -12.66 13.35 8.49
C ALA A 205 -13.80 13.66 7.50
N LEU A 206 -14.68 12.68 7.25
CA LEU A 206 -15.86 12.86 6.40
C LEU A 206 -16.94 13.75 7.04
N ALA A 207 -17.07 13.74 8.37
CA ALA A 207 -17.97 14.61 9.12
C ALA A 207 -17.41 16.04 9.32
N ALA A 208 -16.07 16.20 9.35
CA ALA A 208 -15.42 17.48 9.59
C ALA A 208 -15.89 18.55 8.58
N SER A 209 -16.48 19.65 9.06
CA SER A 209 -16.90 20.72 8.16
C SER A 209 -15.70 21.30 7.39
N ALA A 210 -15.93 21.80 6.18
CA ALA A 210 -14.91 22.44 5.34
C ALA A 210 -14.30 23.71 5.96
N ALA A 211 -14.72 24.08 7.17
CA ALA A 211 -14.20 25.18 7.97
C ALA A 211 -12.81 24.91 8.60
N GLN A 212 -12.08 23.89 8.15
CA GLN A 212 -10.66 23.82 8.46
C GLN A 212 -9.93 24.82 7.57
N ALA A 213 -9.14 25.70 8.19
CA ALA A 213 -8.30 26.63 7.45
C ALA A 213 -7.48 25.83 6.43
N PRO A 214 -7.46 26.24 5.15
CA PRO A 214 -6.62 25.59 4.16
C PRO A 214 -5.21 25.48 4.73
N SER A 215 -4.58 24.30 4.56
CA SER A 215 -3.14 24.17 4.82
C SER A 215 -2.45 25.35 4.14
N VAL A 216 -1.80 26.18 4.95
CA VAL A 216 -1.36 27.53 4.57
C VAL A 216 -0.67 27.46 3.22
N ALA A 217 -1.24 28.18 2.25
CA ALA A 217 -0.63 28.30 0.94
C ALA A 217 0.80 28.80 1.16
N MET A 218 1.78 28.03 0.69
CA MET A 218 3.19 28.40 0.75
C MET A 218 3.32 29.85 0.26
N ASN A 219 3.93 30.73 1.08
CA ASN A 219 4.04 32.16 0.78
C ASN A 219 4.56 32.37 -0.65
N SER A 220 4.13 33.45 -1.31
CA SER A 220 4.54 33.82 -2.68
C SER A 220 6.03 33.64 -2.89
N ASP A 221 6.82 34.09 -1.92
CA ASP A 221 8.27 34.09 -1.94
C ASP A 221 8.82 32.66 -1.95
N VAL A 222 8.24 31.77 -1.16
CA VAL A 222 8.66 30.36 -1.08
C VAL A 222 8.23 29.62 -2.35
N ARG A 223 7.06 29.95 -2.94
CA ARG A 223 6.65 29.43 -4.25
C ARG A 223 7.57 29.89 -5.37
N GLU A 224 7.99 31.15 -5.37
CA GLU A 224 8.95 31.70 -6.34
C GLU A 224 10.32 31.07 -6.18
N ILE A 225 10.82 30.90 -4.95
CA ILE A 225 12.08 30.21 -4.67
C ILE A 225 12.02 28.77 -5.19
N ALA A 226 10.95 28.03 -4.85
CA ALA A 226 10.79 26.64 -5.30
C ALA A 226 10.66 26.52 -6.83
N ALA A 227 9.96 27.45 -7.48
CA ALA A 227 9.84 27.51 -8.94
C ALA A 227 11.20 27.82 -9.60
N ARG A 228 11.95 28.77 -9.05
CA ARG A 228 13.31 29.12 -9.50
C ARG A 228 14.26 27.94 -9.36
N GLU A 229 14.24 27.23 -8.23
CA GLU A 229 15.10 26.05 -8.01
C GLU A 229 14.71 24.89 -8.92
N ARG A 230 13.41 24.63 -9.14
CA ARG A 230 12.96 23.66 -10.15
C ARG A 230 13.42 24.01 -11.56
N ALA A 231 13.36 25.29 -11.95
CA ALA A 231 13.84 25.74 -13.25
C ALA A 231 15.36 25.60 -13.38
N LYS A 232 16.13 25.94 -12.33
CA LYS A 232 17.58 25.71 -12.28
C LYS A 232 17.93 24.23 -12.41
N LEU A 233 17.25 23.34 -11.69
CA LEU A 233 17.47 21.89 -11.78
C LEU A 233 17.13 21.31 -13.17
N LYS A 234 16.13 21.89 -13.84
CA LYS A 234 15.74 21.49 -15.20
C LYS A 234 16.74 21.99 -16.26
N ASN A 235 17.23 23.21 -16.10
CA ASN A 235 18.18 23.84 -17.03
C ASN A 235 19.62 23.38 -16.81
N ASN A 236 19.96 22.99 -15.58
CA ASN A 236 21.27 22.50 -15.20
C ASN A 236 21.09 21.20 -14.40
N PRO A 237 20.76 20.08 -15.08
CA PRO A 237 20.68 18.78 -14.41
C PRO A 237 22.05 18.52 -13.77
N ALA A 238 22.09 18.46 -12.44
CA ALA A 238 23.31 18.18 -11.71
C ALA A 238 23.93 16.91 -12.30
N GLN A 239 25.15 17.01 -12.81
CA GLN A 239 25.86 15.83 -13.31
C GLN A 239 25.90 14.80 -12.17
N PRO A 240 25.60 13.51 -12.45
CA PRO A 240 25.66 12.49 -11.43
C PRO A 240 27.04 12.55 -10.80
N LYS A 241 27.10 12.85 -9.50
CA LYS A 241 28.36 12.83 -8.76
C LYS A 241 28.97 11.46 -8.98
N LYS A 242 30.18 11.39 -9.53
CA LYS A 242 30.89 10.12 -9.74
C LYS A 242 30.86 9.37 -8.42
N GLY A 243 30.34 8.14 -8.45
CA GLY A 243 30.31 7.30 -7.25
C GLY A 243 31.71 7.22 -6.64
N ILE A 244 31.80 7.32 -5.32
CA ILE A 244 33.06 7.18 -4.58
C ILE A 244 33.77 5.83 -4.86
N LEU A 245 33.02 4.84 -5.35
CA LEU A 245 33.51 3.57 -5.88
C LEU A 245 33.71 3.68 -7.40
N GLY A 246 34.68 4.48 -7.83
CA GLY A 246 35.18 4.42 -9.20
C GLY A 246 36.19 3.28 -9.33
N LYS A 247 35.89 2.25 -10.14
CA LYS A 247 36.93 1.35 -10.69
C LYS A 247 37.80 2.17 -11.65
N SER A 248 38.76 2.93 -11.11
CA SER A 248 39.80 3.54 -11.93
C SER A 248 40.80 2.44 -12.31
N SER A 249 40.96 2.15 -13.61
CA SER A 249 42.04 1.28 -14.13
C SER A 249 43.41 1.98 -14.10
N GLY A 250 43.71 2.68 -13.01
CA GLY A 250 44.92 3.48 -12.86
C GLY A 250 45.01 3.92 -11.41
N ALA A 251 45.57 3.04 -10.57
CA ALA A 251 45.88 3.37 -9.19
C ALA A 251 46.79 4.61 -9.18
N ARG A 252 46.30 5.74 -8.67
CA ARG A 252 47.20 6.82 -8.23
C ARG A 252 47.96 6.26 -7.04
N ARG A 253 49.23 5.88 -7.25
CA ARG A 253 50.15 5.52 -6.17
C ARG A 253 50.30 6.74 -5.26
N VAL A 254 49.83 6.62 -4.03
CA VAL A 254 50.12 7.60 -2.98
C VAL A 254 51.59 7.44 -2.64
N ASN A 255 52.38 8.49 -2.84
CA ASN A 255 53.78 8.51 -2.45
C ASN A 255 53.85 9.10 -1.04
N ILE A 256 54.08 8.25 -0.04
CA ILE A 256 54.26 8.69 1.35
C ILE A 256 55.70 9.22 1.46
N MET A 257 55.86 10.50 1.75
CA MET A 257 57.16 11.10 2.04
C MET A 257 57.43 10.96 3.54
N ASP A 258 58.27 9.99 3.93
CA ASP A 258 58.61 9.69 5.34
C ASP A 258 59.29 10.85 6.09
N SER A 259 59.66 11.94 5.42
CA SER A 259 60.41 13.06 6.03
C SER A 259 59.53 14.11 6.72
N LYS A 260 58.19 13.97 6.69
CA LYS A 260 57.25 14.86 7.40
C LYS A 260 56.08 14.05 7.97
N HIS A 261 56.26 13.52 9.17
CA HIS A 261 55.18 13.00 9.99
C HIS A 261 54.77 14.08 11.01
N ASP A 262 53.56 14.63 10.86
CA ASP A 262 52.95 15.48 11.88
C ASP A 262 52.30 14.56 12.93
N GLU A 263 52.90 14.50 14.11
CA GLU A 263 52.34 13.79 15.26
C GLU A 263 51.34 14.69 15.99
N PHE A 264 50.07 14.27 16.02
CA PHE A 264 49.03 14.94 16.80
C PHE A 264 48.67 14.09 18.02
N VAL A 265 48.94 14.62 19.20
CA VAL A 265 48.51 14.02 20.47
C VAL A 265 47.04 14.29 20.66
N ILE A 266 46.21 13.24 20.59
CA ILE A 266 44.78 13.33 20.88
C ILE A 266 44.61 13.17 22.39
N ALA A 267 44.49 14.28 23.11
CA ALA A 267 44.17 14.27 24.53
C ALA A 267 42.72 13.80 24.75
N SER A 268 42.51 12.92 25.72
CA SER A 268 41.18 12.47 26.13
C SER A 268 40.63 13.40 27.22
N ASP A 269 39.41 13.91 27.06
CA ASP A 269 38.76 14.90 27.95
C ASP A 269 38.40 14.37 29.36
N ASN A 270 38.94 13.21 29.74
CA ASN A 270 38.74 12.56 31.03
C ASN A 270 39.96 12.62 31.98
N GLU A 271 41.08 13.20 31.57
CA GLU A 271 42.26 13.30 32.44
C GLU A 271 41.90 14.03 33.75
N GLY A 272 41.98 13.30 34.87
CA GLY A 272 41.71 13.82 36.22
C GLY A 272 40.28 13.61 36.76
N LYS A 273 39.36 12.98 36.01
CA LYS A 273 37.99 12.73 36.48
C LYS A 273 37.80 11.27 36.91
N ASN A 274 37.76 11.01 38.22
CA ASN A 274 37.37 9.70 38.74
C ASN A 274 35.86 9.47 38.56
N LEU A 275 35.51 8.33 37.95
CA LEU A 275 34.13 7.89 37.77
C LEU A 275 33.47 7.67 39.14
N ARG A 276 32.30 8.28 39.36
CA ARG A 276 31.50 8.06 40.57
C ARG A 276 30.69 6.78 40.43
N HIS A 277 30.76 5.91 41.44
CA HIS A 277 29.95 4.69 41.47
C HIS A 277 28.47 5.05 41.67
N VAL A 278 27.62 4.61 40.75
CA VAL A 278 26.16 4.70 40.88
C VAL A 278 25.71 3.62 41.87
N ARG A 279 24.96 3.99 42.92
CA ARG A 279 24.38 3.00 43.84
C ARG A 279 23.28 2.22 43.11
N LYS A 280 23.34 0.89 43.19
CA LYS A 280 22.24 0.01 42.79
C LYS A 280 21.08 0.13 43.77
#